data_AF-A0A2P4NXW9-F1
#
_entry.id   AF-A0A2P4NXW9-F1
#
_cell.length_a   1.000
_cell.length_b   1.000
_cell.length_c   1.000
_cell.angle_alpha   90.00
_cell.angle_beta   90.00
_cell.angle_gamma   90.00
#
_symmetry.space_group_name_H-M   'P 1'
#
loop_
_entity.id
_entity.type
_entity.pdbx_description
1 polymer ?
#
loop_
_entity_poly.entity_id
_entity_poly.type
_entity_poly.pdbx_seq_one_letter_code
_entity_poly.pdbx_strand_id
1 'polypeptide(L)'
;KKLNDNNKNNNNTIDQEYVKEFVKKVSKILFENFVYPSQDEYKLATEKYLKDENLEFICQFKKNQWIIFLKKNCPDLQQHKSIRGTFTSRVKDVMYSVFEETGHKLPSINTQASPSKIQEWKSKAEVKRCYNNLFKKVKDRQPTTYMSLIIDKL
;
A
#
# COMPACT_ATOMS: atom_id res chain seq x y z
N LYS A 1 -19.06 -15.28 54.68
CA LYS A 1 -19.93 -15.18 53.48
C LYS A 1 -19.03 -14.78 52.30
N LYS A 2 -18.43 -15.76 51.62
CA LYS A 2 -17.55 -15.51 50.47
C LYS A 2 -18.46 -15.32 49.25
N LEU A 3 -18.44 -14.13 48.66
CA LEU A 3 -19.07 -13.85 47.38
C LEU A 3 -18.20 -14.49 46.30
N ASN A 4 -18.84 -15.39 45.57
CA ASN A 4 -18.28 -16.08 44.41
C ASN A 4 -18.48 -15.14 43.21
N ASP A 5 -17.48 -14.32 42.91
CA ASP A 5 -17.48 -13.51 41.69
C ASP A 5 -17.17 -14.43 40.51
N ASN A 6 -18.26 -14.89 39.89
CA ASN A 6 -18.25 -15.64 38.65
C ASN A 6 -17.49 -14.86 37.58
N ASN A 7 -16.29 -15.37 37.29
CA ASN A 7 -15.47 -15.03 36.15
C ASN A 7 -16.24 -15.32 34.85
N LYS A 8 -16.99 -14.32 34.38
CA LYS A 8 -17.61 -14.34 33.06
C LYS A 8 -16.53 -13.96 32.04
N ASN A 9 -15.71 -14.94 31.68
CA ASN A 9 -14.86 -14.92 30.50
C ASN A 9 -15.77 -14.78 29.27
N ASN A 10 -16.15 -13.54 28.94
CA ASN A 10 -16.64 -13.20 27.61
C ASN A 10 -15.43 -13.27 26.67
N ASN A 11 -15.12 -14.47 26.18
CA ASN A 11 -14.28 -14.66 25.02
C ASN A 11 -15.06 -14.14 23.79
N ASN A 12 -15.18 -12.82 23.66
CA ASN A 12 -15.53 -12.18 22.41
C ASN A 12 -14.31 -12.37 21.50
N THR A 13 -14.27 -13.50 20.80
CA THR A 13 -13.26 -13.76 19.79
C THR A 13 -13.45 -12.73 18.69
N ILE A 14 -12.59 -11.71 18.67
CA ILE A 14 -12.60 -10.67 17.63
C ILE A 14 -12.52 -11.38 16.28
N ASP A 15 -13.49 -11.12 15.40
CA ASP A 15 -13.52 -11.66 14.06
C ASP A 15 -12.31 -11.14 13.26
N GLN A 16 -11.36 -12.03 12.98
CA GLN A 16 -10.13 -11.68 12.26
C GLN A 16 -10.40 -11.27 10.81
N GLU A 17 -11.48 -11.77 10.19
CA GLU A 17 -11.83 -11.43 8.82
C GLU A 17 -12.31 -9.97 8.75
N TYR A 18 -13.19 -9.59 9.68
CA TYR A 18 -13.60 -8.20 9.86
C TYR A 18 -12.41 -7.27 10.09
N VAL A 19 -11.45 -7.68 10.93
CA VAL A 19 -10.25 -6.89 11.19
C VAL A 19 -9.42 -6.66 9.94
N LYS A 20 -9.16 -7.72 9.16
CA LYS A 20 -8.42 -7.59 7.90
C LYS A 20 -9.11 -6.64 6.93
N GLU A 21 -10.43 -6.75 6.79
CA GLU A 21 -11.18 -5.93 5.85
C GLU A 21 -11.19 -4.45 6.23
N PHE A 22 -11.42 -4.09 7.50
CA PHE A 22 -11.35 -2.67 7.87
C PHE A 22 -9.90 -2.13 7.80
N VAL A 23 -8.89 -2.91 8.20
CA VAL A 23 -7.48 -2.48 8.09
C VAL A 23 -7.12 -2.20 6.63
N LYS A 24 -7.60 -3.03 5.70
CA LYS A 24 -7.44 -2.82 4.26
C LYS A 24 -8.10 -1.52 3.80
N LYS A 25 -9.33 -1.23 4.23
CA LYS A 25 -10.02 0.03 3.91
C LYS A 25 -9.28 1.25 4.46
N VAL A 26 -8.89 1.23 5.73
CA VAL A 26 -8.11 2.31 6.36
C VAL A 26 -6.77 2.52 5.66
N SER A 27 -6.08 1.43 5.31
CA SER A 27 -4.80 1.51 4.58
C SER A 27 -4.97 2.16 3.22
N LYS A 28 -6.07 1.88 2.50
CA LYS A 28 -6.37 2.52 1.22
C LYS A 28 -6.54 4.04 1.38
N ILE A 29 -7.31 4.49 2.38
CA ILE A 29 -7.50 5.91 2.69
C ILE A 29 -6.17 6.59 3.00
N LEU A 30 -5.28 5.92 3.74
CA LEU A 30 -3.98 6.47 4.09
C LEU A 30 -3.03 6.54 2.90
N PHE A 31 -3.03 5.55 2.00
CA PHE A 31 -2.17 5.56 0.82
C PHE A 31 -2.49 6.64 -0.19
N GLU A 32 -3.72 7.17 -0.18
CA GLU A 32 -4.09 8.31 -1.01
C GLU A 32 -3.47 9.62 -0.51
N ASN A 33 -3.18 9.72 0.79
CA ASN A 33 -2.77 10.97 1.43
C ASN A 33 -1.33 10.97 1.95
N PHE A 34 -0.76 9.79 2.23
CA PHE A 34 0.53 9.65 2.89
C PHE A 34 1.45 8.68 2.14
N VAL A 35 2.69 9.13 1.92
CA VAL A 35 3.76 8.31 1.33
C VAL A 35 4.21 7.22 2.31
N TYR A 36 4.32 7.55 3.59
CA TYR A 36 4.63 6.62 4.69
C TYR A 36 3.83 7.02 5.93
N PRO A 37 2.60 6.52 6.08
CA PRO A 37 1.80 6.79 7.27
C PRO A 37 2.49 6.29 8.55
N SER A 38 2.47 7.12 9.57
CA SER A 38 2.86 6.82 10.94
C SER A 38 1.79 6.01 11.67
N GLN A 39 2.16 5.43 12.80
CA GLN A 39 1.23 4.69 13.65
C GLN A 39 0.12 5.59 14.23
N ASP A 40 0.41 6.86 14.50
CA ASP A 40 -0.58 7.81 14.99
C ASP A 40 -1.58 8.21 13.88
N GLU A 41 -1.10 8.37 12.64
CA GLU A 41 -1.99 8.58 11.48
C GLU A 41 -2.88 7.36 11.23
N TYR A 42 -2.32 6.15 11.37
CA TYR A 42 -3.10 4.92 11.32
C TYR A 42 -4.19 4.86 12.38
N LYS A 43 -3.83 5.20 13.62
CA LYS A 43 -4.76 5.23 14.73
C LYS A 43 -5.88 6.23 14.49
N LEU A 44 -5.56 7.47 14.11
CA LEU A 44 -6.54 8.52 13.85
C LEU A 44 -7.47 8.14 12.69
N ALA A 45 -6.93 7.62 11.60
CA ALA A 45 -7.73 7.18 10.46
C ALA A 45 -8.64 5.99 10.81
N THR A 46 -8.13 5.03 11.60
CA THR A 46 -8.91 3.88 12.06
C THR A 46 -10.03 4.31 13.00
N GLU A 47 -9.74 5.18 13.97
CA GLU A 47 -10.75 5.72 14.89
C GLU A 47 -11.82 6.52 14.14
N LYS A 48 -11.44 7.33 13.15
CA LYS A 48 -12.39 8.05 12.31
C LYS A 48 -13.28 7.09 11.52
N TYR A 49 -12.68 6.15 10.80
CA TYR A 49 -13.40 5.16 9.99
C TYR A 49 -14.40 4.35 10.85
N LEU A 50 -13.96 3.85 11.99
CA LEU A 50 -14.81 3.03 12.86
C LEU A 50 -15.87 3.84 13.62
N LYS A 51 -15.64 5.12 13.94
CA LYS A 51 -16.71 5.98 14.50
C LYS A 51 -17.87 6.14 13.53
N ASP A 52 -17.57 6.22 12.23
CA ASP A 52 -18.56 6.39 11.18
C ASP A 52 -19.26 5.05 10.84
N GLU A 53 -18.52 3.93 10.85
CA GLU A 53 -19.02 2.64 10.34
C GLU A 53 -19.47 1.65 11.43
N ASN A 54 -18.79 1.63 12.59
CA ASN A 54 -19.06 0.68 13.66
C ASN A 54 -18.53 1.18 15.01
N LEU A 55 -19.26 2.11 15.61
CA LEU A 55 -18.90 2.70 16.90
C LEU A 55 -18.83 1.65 18.03
N GLU A 56 -19.73 0.66 17.99
CA GLU A 56 -19.81 -0.41 18.99
C GLU A 56 -18.53 -1.22 19.05
N PHE A 57 -17.83 -1.41 17.93
CA PHE A 57 -16.56 -2.12 17.90
C PHE A 57 -15.49 -1.43 18.77
N ILE A 58 -15.37 -0.09 18.67
CA ILE A 58 -14.41 0.66 19.48
C ILE A 58 -14.76 0.56 20.98
N CYS A 59 -16.06 0.58 21.30
CA CYS A 59 -16.56 0.49 22.67
C CYS A 59 -16.22 -0.83 23.38
N GLN A 60 -15.82 -1.88 22.65
CA GLN A 60 -15.38 -3.16 23.24
C GLN A 60 -14.02 -3.07 23.94
N PHE A 61 -13.23 -2.02 23.66
CA PHE A 61 -11.86 -1.90 24.14
C PHE A 61 -11.73 -0.87 25.25
N LYS A 62 -10.99 -1.20 26.31
CA LYS A 62 -10.40 -0.17 27.18
C LYS A 62 -9.28 0.57 26.42
N LYS A 63 -8.99 1.82 26.80
CA LYS A 63 -7.97 2.67 26.14
C LYS A 63 -6.63 1.96 25.90
N ASN A 64 -6.11 1.23 26.89
CA ASN A 64 -4.84 0.50 26.74
C ASN A 64 -4.96 -0.72 25.82
N GLN A 65 -6.08 -1.42 25.84
CA GLN A 65 -6.34 -2.56 24.96
C GLN A 65 -6.48 -2.12 23.50
N TRP A 66 -7.11 -0.97 23.26
CA TRP A 66 -7.24 -0.37 21.93
C TRP A 66 -5.87 -0.07 21.31
N ILE A 67 -4.97 0.53 22.08
CA ILE A 67 -3.61 0.85 21.61
C ILE A 67 -2.84 -0.43 21.25
N ILE A 68 -2.94 -1.48 22.09
CA ILE A 68 -2.29 -2.77 21.83
C ILE A 68 -2.89 -3.43 20.58
N PHE A 69 -4.20 -3.38 20.42
CA PHE A 69 -4.90 -3.93 19.28
C PHE A 69 -4.47 -3.25 17.97
N LEU A 70 -4.42 -1.92 17.93
CA LEU A 70 -3.97 -1.19 16.73
C LEU A 70 -2.52 -1.51 16.38
N LYS A 71 -1.60 -1.48 17.36
CA LYS A 71 -0.19 -1.83 17.11
C LYS A 71 0.01 -3.24 16.55
N LYS A 72 -0.89 -4.17 16.91
CA LYS A 72 -0.83 -5.56 16.44
C LYS A 72 -1.40 -5.73 15.03
N ASN A 73 -2.44 -4.97 14.67
CA ASN A 73 -3.19 -5.20 13.43
C ASN A 73 -2.88 -4.18 12.32
N CYS A 74 -2.42 -2.98 12.67
CA CYS A 74 -2.02 -1.97 11.70
C CYS A 74 -0.54 -2.15 11.34
N PRO A 75 -0.16 -1.98 10.06
CA PRO A 75 1.23 -2.21 9.66
C PRO A 75 2.17 -1.18 10.29
N ASP A 76 3.32 -1.64 10.77
CA ASP A 76 4.40 -0.75 11.19
C ASP A 76 5.13 -0.13 9.97
N LEU A 77 6.06 0.80 10.23
CA LEU A 77 6.80 1.48 9.16
C LEU A 77 7.60 0.50 8.27
N GLN A 78 8.12 -0.60 8.82
CA GLN A 78 8.88 -1.58 8.05
C GLN A 78 7.96 -2.42 7.17
N GLN A 79 6.83 -2.87 7.70
CA GLN A 79 5.79 -3.54 6.94
C GLN A 79 5.27 -2.64 5.81
N HIS A 80 5.06 -1.35 6.08
CA HIS A 80 4.72 -0.37 5.06
C HIS A 80 5.75 -0.28 3.94
N LYS A 81 7.03 -0.15 4.29
CA LYS A 81 8.12 -0.13 3.32
C LYS A 81 8.16 -1.40 2.49
N SER A 82 7.94 -2.55 3.12
CA SER A 82 7.88 -3.85 2.43
C SER A 82 6.73 -3.92 1.44
N ILE A 83 5.50 -3.59 1.86
CA ILE A 83 4.31 -3.57 0.99
C ILE A 83 4.53 -2.63 -0.20
N ARG A 84 5.01 -1.41 0.05
CA ARG A 84 5.32 -0.45 -1.02
C ARG A 84 6.45 -0.92 -1.93
N GLY A 85 7.46 -1.59 -1.38
CA GLY A 85 8.55 -2.19 -2.15
C GLY A 85 8.03 -3.26 -3.12
N THR A 86 7.19 -4.19 -2.63
CA THR A 86 6.53 -5.21 -3.46
C THR A 86 5.68 -4.58 -4.56
N PHE A 87 4.85 -3.59 -4.21
CA PHE A 87 4.02 -2.89 -5.18
C PHE A 87 4.87 -2.19 -6.24
N THR A 88 5.92 -1.48 -5.84
CA THR A 88 6.85 -0.78 -6.76
C THR A 88 7.57 -1.76 -7.68
N SER A 89 7.97 -2.94 -7.18
CA SER A 89 8.56 -3.99 -8.01
C SER A 89 7.57 -4.46 -9.08
N ARG A 90 6.31 -4.71 -8.71
CA ARG A 90 5.28 -5.11 -9.65
C ARG A 90 5.00 -4.04 -10.71
N VAL A 91 4.90 -2.78 -10.30
CA VAL A 91 4.81 -1.61 -11.21
C VAL A 91 5.99 -1.59 -12.17
N LYS A 92 7.21 -1.82 -11.68
CA LYS A 92 8.41 -1.88 -12.51
C LYS A 92 8.29 -3.00 -13.54
N ASP A 93 7.95 -4.21 -13.13
CA ASP A 93 7.89 -5.36 -14.03
C ASP A 93 6.84 -5.19 -15.13
N VAL A 94 5.65 -4.68 -14.76
CA VAL A 94 4.59 -4.33 -15.72
C VAL A 94 5.05 -3.22 -16.68
N MET A 95 5.72 -2.19 -16.16
CA MET A 95 6.26 -1.11 -16.99
C MET A 95 7.25 -1.66 -18.04
N TYR A 96 8.17 -2.55 -17.65
CA TYR A 96 9.09 -3.18 -18.59
C TYR A 96 8.33 -3.99 -19.66
N SER A 97 7.34 -4.79 -19.26
CA SER A 97 6.51 -5.58 -20.19
C SER A 97 5.77 -4.68 -21.19
N VAL A 98 5.11 -3.61 -20.73
CA VAL A 98 4.38 -2.68 -21.62
C VAL A 98 5.32 -2.01 -22.62
N PHE A 99 6.48 -1.54 -22.17
CA PHE A 99 7.47 -0.92 -23.06
C PHE A 99 8.09 -1.93 -24.04
N GLU A 100 8.31 -3.18 -23.65
CA GLU A 100 8.79 -4.22 -24.58
C GLU A 100 7.74 -4.58 -25.64
N GLU A 101 6.48 -4.80 -25.24
CA GLU A 101 5.36 -5.11 -26.15
C GLU A 101 5.07 -4.00 -27.17
N THR A 102 5.36 -2.75 -26.81
CA THR A 102 5.17 -1.57 -27.68
C THR A 102 6.40 -1.24 -28.53
N GLY A 103 7.43 -2.09 -28.53
CA GLY A 103 8.64 -1.91 -29.35
C GLY A 103 9.63 -0.88 -28.79
N HIS A 104 9.55 -0.59 -27.49
CA HIS A 104 10.39 0.38 -26.79
C HIS A 104 11.18 -0.27 -25.65
N LYS A 105 11.99 -1.28 -25.98
CA LYS A 105 12.76 -2.05 -24.99
C LYS A 105 13.59 -1.14 -24.07
N LEU A 106 13.26 -1.18 -22.78
CA LEU A 106 13.99 -0.47 -21.75
C LEU A 106 15.23 -1.31 -21.38
N PRO A 107 16.45 -0.75 -21.41
CA PRO A 107 17.63 -1.50 -20.98
C PRO A 107 17.50 -1.88 -19.50
N SER A 108 17.89 -3.10 -19.14
CA SER A 108 17.90 -3.52 -17.74
C SER A 108 19.00 -2.81 -16.95
N ILE A 109 18.80 -2.71 -15.63
CA ILE A 109 19.80 -2.24 -14.68
C ILE A 109 19.82 -3.16 -13.47
N ASN A 110 21.02 -3.43 -12.96
CA ASN A 110 21.22 -4.21 -11.75
C ASN A 110 20.73 -3.42 -10.52
N THR A 111 20.05 -4.09 -9.58
CA THR A 111 19.62 -3.50 -8.30
C THR A 111 20.80 -3.06 -7.42
N GLN A 112 21.98 -3.64 -7.63
CA GLN A 112 23.24 -3.29 -6.96
C GLN A 112 24.10 -2.30 -7.76
N ALA A 113 23.54 -1.65 -8.79
CA ALA A 113 24.28 -0.68 -9.59
C ALA A 113 24.73 0.51 -8.73
N SER A 114 25.97 0.94 -8.92
CA SER A 114 26.49 2.15 -8.27
C SER A 114 25.72 3.39 -8.72
N PRO A 115 25.74 4.49 -7.93
CA PRO A 115 25.10 5.76 -8.32
C PRO A 115 25.54 6.26 -9.71
N SER A 116 26.82 6.12 -10.06
CA SER A 116 27.35 6.50 -11.37
C SER A 116 26.76 5.64 -12.50
N LYS A 117 26.62 4.32 -12.30
CA LYS A 117 25.99 3.42 -13.27
C LYS A 117 24.49 3.69 -13.42
N ILE A 118 23.80 4.06 -12.35
CA ILE A 118 22.40 4.50 -12.41
C ILE A 118 22.28 5.78 -13.22
N GLN A 119 23.18 6.75 -13.02
CA GLN A 119 23.18 7.99 -13.78
C GLN A 119 23.44 7.76 -15.27
N GLU A 120 24.43 6.92 -15.60
CA GLU A 120 24.72 6.49 -16.98
C GLU A 120 23.53 5.77 -17.61
N TRP A 121 22.83 4.92 -16.87
CA TRP A 121 21.62 4.27 -17.36
C TRP A 121 20.49 5.28 -17.62
N LYS A 122 20.27 6.24 -16.71
CA LYS A 122 19.26 7.30 -16.87
C LYS A 122 19.54 8.23 -18.05
N SER A 123 20.81 8.43 -18.42
CA SER A 123 21.19 9.29 -19.55
C SER A 123 21.01 8.61 -20.92
N LYS A 124 20.79 7.30 -20.98
CA LYS A 124 20.51 6.56 -22.23
C LYS A 124 19.28 7.11 -22.94
N ALA A 125 19.38 7.25 -24.26
CA ALA A 125 18.32 7.82 -25.09
C ALA A 125 17.01 7.00 -24.99
N GLU A 126 17.13 5.68 -24.88
CA GLU A 126 16.00 4.75 -24.76
C GLU A 126 15.24 4.97 -23.44
N VAL A 127 15.97 5.16 -22.32
CA VAL A 127 15.39 5.42 -21.01
C VAL A 127 14.68 6.77 -21.00
N LYS A 128 15.32 7.81 -21.54
CA LYS A 128 14.73 9.14 -21.68
C LYS A 128 13.47 9.11 -22.56
N ARG A 129 13.49 8.33 -23.65
CA ARG A 129 12.33 8.14 -24.54
C ARG A 129 11.16 7.49 -23.80
N CYS A 130 11.39 6.38 -23.08
CA CYS A 130 10.33 5.70 -22.33
C CYS A 130 9.72 6.62 -21.27
N TYR A 131 10.56 7.33 -20.50
CA TYR A 131 10.10 8.30 -19.51
C TYR A 131 9.22 9.39 -20.12
N ASN A 132 9.65 9.99 -21.23
CA ASN A 132 8.89 11.03 -21.93
C ASN A 132 7.59 10.53 -22.57
N ASN A 133 7.47 9.22 -22.80
CA ASN A 133 6.30 8.61 -23.41
C ASN A 133 5.28 8.09 -22.38
N LEU A 134 5.61 8.08 -21.08
CA LEU A 134 4.76 7.50 -20.04
C LEU A 134 3.31 8.02 -20.07
N PHE A 135 3.13 9.31 -20.29
CA PHE A 135 1.80 9.95 -20.36
C PHE A 135 1.32 10.20 -21.79
N LYS A 136 2.05 9.73 -22.80
CA LYS A 136 1.66 9.86 -24.20
C LYS A 136 0.80 8.68 -24.64
N LYS A 137 0.05 8.89 -25.72
CA LYS A 137 -0.73 7.85 -26.39
C LYS A 137 0.20 6.80 -26.99
N VAL A 138 -0.20 5.54 -26.88
CA VAL A 138 0.56 4.41 -27.44
C VAL A 138 0.41 4.35 -28.96
N LYS A 139 -0.79 4.68 -29.46
CA LYS A 139 -1.11 4.80 -30.88
C LYS A 139 -1.86 6.10 -31.13
N ASP A 140 -1.55 6.75 -32.24
CA ASP A 140 -2.31 7.92 -32.67
C ASP A 140 -3.78 7.53 -32.87
N ARG A 141 -4.68 8.42 -32.45
CA ARG A 141 -6.16 8.27 -32.49
C ARG A 141 -6.77 7.30 -31.47
N GLN A 142 -5.98 6.63 -30.61
CA GLN A 142 -6.52 5.92 -29.44
C GLN A 142 -6.37 6.74 -28.15
N PRO A 143 -7.31 6.63 -27.19
CA PRO A 143 -7.20 7.35 -25.92
C PRO A 143 -6.12 6.75 -25.01
N THR A 144 -5.74 5.49 -25.25
CA THR A 144 -4.86 4.70 -24.39
C THR A 144 -3.44 5.27 -24.32
N THR A 145 -2.99 5.54 -23.11
CA THR A 145 -1.62 5.98 -22.80
C THR A 145 -0.77 4.83 -22.28
N TYR A 146 0.55 4.99 -22.25
CA TYR A 146 1.43 4.01 -21.61
C TYR A 146 1.07 3.83 -20.13
N MET A 147 0.81 4.93 -19.41
CA MET A 147 0.43 4.91 -18.01
C MET A 147 -0.89 4.16 -17.77
N SER A 148 -1.90 4.38 -18.61
CA SER A 148 -3.17 3.64 -18.47
C SER A 148 -2.97 2.14 -18.71
N LEU A 149 -2.19 1.73 -19.71
CA LEU A 149 -1.86 0.31 -19.91
C LEU A 149 -1.11 -0.32 -18.74
N ILE A 150 -0.20 0.44 -18.11
CA ILE A 150 0.53 -0.04 -16.93
C ILE A 150 -0.45 -0.24 -15.79
N ILE A 151 -1.35 0.72 -15.56
CA ILE A 151 -2.38 0.63 -14.51
C ILE A 151 -3.33 -0.55 -14.76
N ASP A 152 -3.79 -0.73 -16.00
CA ASP A 152 -4.73 -1.80 -16.38
C ASP A 152 -4.13 -3.21 -16.18
N LYS A 153 -2.80 -3.33 -16.14
CA LYS A 153 -2.07 -4.60 -15.96
C LYS A 153 -1.61 -4.86 -14.52
N LEU A 154 -1.82 -3.92 -13.60
CA LEU A 154 -1.52 -4.09 -12.16
C LEU A 154 -2.66 -4.79 -11.43
#